data_AF-A0A2V0N508-F1
#
_entry.id   AF-A0A2V0N508-F1
#
_cell.length_a   1.000
_cell.length_b   1.000
_cell.length_c   1.000
_cell.angle_alpha   90.00
_cell.angle_beta   90.00
_cell.angle_gamma   90.00
#
_symmetry.space_group_name_H-M   'P 1'
#
loop_
_entity.id
_entity.type
_entity.pdbx_description
1 polymer ?
#
loop_
_entity_poly.entity_id
_entity_poly.type
_entity_poly.pdbx_seq_one_letter_code
_entity_poly.pdbx_strand_id
1 'polypeptide(L)'
;MMSALILVTLAAIFYSLWIRRDTWRSRWEAGASLNIALQGCAVLLMSPWASATLGPVLHGVFRRWNVEDLLGHICLIVAVTAIIHHGLARLDHERQLRRLFRRHVEIPLRWGIPLLVAVFVIADEGYHPDLFPAHVSTVWFGAYWLVLGGLLIYLFSYAGRVMLILRKDARSRSTVNLYLISAAFGIAATAIQVITAELGIDITLPVWLCACLGAIGFAYGSARSWHAKVAWFTPGIHRSSW
;
A
#
# COMPACT_ATOMS: atom_id res chain seq x y z
N MET A 1 -19.97 10.20 2.56
CA MET A 1 -19.45 9.00 3.25
C MET A 1 -18.02 8.68 2.81
N MET A 2 -17.74 8.59 1.51
CA MET A 2 -16.39 8.37 0.95
C MET A 2 -15.34 9.37 1.44
N SER A 3 -15.61 10.67 1.33
CA SER A 3 -14.67 11.72 1.75
C SER A 3 -14.34 11.64 3.24
N ALA A 4 -15.31 11.29 4.09
CA ALA A 4 -15.07 11.10 5.52
C ALA A 4 -14.15 9.90 5.77
N LEU A 5 -14.35 8.78 5.06
CA LEU A 5 -13.48 7.61 5.14
C LEU A 5 -12.04 7.93 4.72
N ILE A 6 -11.85 8.66 3.62
CA ILE A 6 -10.55 9.10 3.13
C ILE A 6 -9.89 10.04 4.15
N LEU A 7 -10.61 11.05 4.65
CA LEU A 7 -10.10 11.99 5.64
C LEU A 7 -9.66 11.30 6.94
N VAL A 8 -10.48 10.38 7.47
CA VAL A 8 -10.13 9.60 8.66
C VAL A 8 -8.89 8.75 8.41
N THR A 9 -8.78 8.14 7.23
CA THR A 9 -7.62 7.34 6.84
C THR A 9 -6.34 8.18 6.78
N LEU A 10 -6.40 9.34 6.11
CA LEU A 10 -5.28 10.27 6.02
C LEU A 10 -4.88 10.82 7.39
N ALA A 11 -5.85 11.13 8.26
CA ALA A 11 -5.59 11.57 9.63
C ALA A 11 -4.89 10.47 10.45
N ALA A 12 -5.34 9.22 10.34
CA ALA A 12 -4.71 8.08 11.02
C ALA A 12 -3.28 7.83 10.51
N ILE A 13 -3.06 7.95 9.20
CA ILE A 13 -1.74 7.84 8.57
C ILE A 13 -0.81 8.96 9.07
N PHE A 14 -1.27 10.21 9.04
CA PHE A 14 -0.50 11.36 9.49
C PHE A 14 -0.12 11.24 10.97
N TYR A 15 -1.10 10.87 11.81
CA TYR A 15 -0.87 10.65 13.23
C TYR A 15 0.14 9.53 13.50
N SER A 16 0.05 8.41 12.76
CA SER A 16 1.03 7.31 12.86
C SER A 16 2.43 7.75 12.44
N LEU A 17 2.57 8.50 11.34
CA LEU A 17 3.85 9.03 10.89
C LEU A 17 4.46 10.01 11.89
N TRP A 18 3.62 10.85 12.51
CA TRP A 18 4.02 11.79 13.54
C TRP A 18 4.57 11.08 14.79
N ILE A 19 3.85 10.09 15.32
CA ILE A 19 4.31 9.24 16.44
C ILE A 19 5.66 8.60 16.12
N ARG A 20 5.86 8.22 14.86
CA ARG A 20 7.03 7.49 14.38
C ARG A 20 8.09 8.42 13.75
N ARG A 21 8.06 9.74 14.00
CA ARG A 21 9.00 10.69 13.38
C ARG A 21 10.48 10.35 13.62
N ASP A 22 10.79 9.79 14.79
CA ASP A 22 12.16 9.40 15.15
C ASP A 22 12.65 8.16 14.39
N THR A 23 11.74 7.41 13.74
CA THR A 23 12.10 6.22 12.98
C THR A 23 12.49 6.50 11.54
N TRP A 24 12.27 7.71 11.04
CA TRP A 24 12.42 8.02 9.61
C TRP A 24 13.85 7.85 9.09
N ARG A 25 14.85 8.04 9.95
CA ARG A 25 16.27 7.81 9.63
C ARG A 25 16.79 6.45 10.10
N SER A 26 15.97 5.65 10.78
CA SER A 26 16.40 4.36 11.32
C SER A 26 16.33 3.28 10.24
N ARG A 27 17.48 2.68 9.89
CA ARG A 27 17.57 1.60 8.90
C ARG A 27 16.62 0.42 9.14
N TRP A 28 16.23 0.20 10.40
CA TRP A 28 15.39 -0.92 10.81
C TRP A 28 13.89 -0.62 10.83
N GLU A 29 13.51 0.66 10.73
CA GLU A 29 12.11 1.10 10.89
C GLU A 29 11.63 2.04 9.76
N ALA A 30 12.55 2.60 8.99
CA ALA A 30 12.26 3.46 7.85
C ALA A 30 11.38 2.74 6.81
N GLY A 31 11.53 1.44 6.62
CA GLY A 31 10.69 0.67 5.69
C GLY A 31 9.20 0.67 6.07
N ALA A 32 8.88 0.49 7.35
CA ALA A 32 7.50 0.59 7.83
C ALA A 32 6.95 2.03 7.76
N SER A 33 7.77 3.06 7.98
CA SER A 33 7.34 4.47 7.82
C SER A 33 7.12 4.83 6.35
N LEU A 34 8.00 4.36 5.47
CA LEU A 34 7.88 4.54 4.03
C LEU A 34 6.62 3.87 3.49
N ASN A 35 6.30 2.65 3.95
CA ASN A 35 5.04 1.97 3.62
C ASN A 35 3.81 2.86 3.94
N ILE A 36 3.74 3.39 5.17
CA ILE A 36 2.61 4.22 5.60
C ILE A 36 2.52 5.52 4.80
N ALA A 37 3.66 6.20 4.61
CA ALA A 37 3.71 7.43 3.84
C ALA A 37 3.22 7.21 2.40
N LEU A 38 3.68 6.15 1.75
CA LEU A 38 3.28 5.82 0.38
C LEU A 38 1.83 5.35 0.27
N GLN A 39 1.28 4.65 1.27
CA GLN A 39 -0.16 4.36 1.30
C GLN A 39 -0.99 5.64 1.45
N GLY A 40 -0.53 6.60 2.26
CA GLY A 40 -1.16 7.92 2.37
C GLY A 40 -1.12 8.69 1.07
N CYS A 41 0.03 8.70 0.38
CA CYS A 41 0.17 9.28 -0.95
C CYS A 41 -0.78 8.61 -1.95
N ALA A 42 -0.85 7.27 -1.96
CA ALA A 42 -1.76 6.53 -2.84
C ALA A 42 -3.23 6.92 -2.58
N VAL A 43 -3.70 6.87 -1.32
CA VAL A 43 -5.06 7.25 -0.93
C VAL A 43 -5.38 8.70 -1.32
N LEU A 44 -4.43 9.62 -1.16
CA LEU A 44 -4.63 11.02 -1.54
C LEU A 44 -4.71 11.18 -3.06
N LEU A 45 -3.76 10.61 -3.79
CA LEU A 45 -3.64 10.75 -5.25
C LEU A 45 -4.80 10.12 -6.01
N MET A 46 -5.35 9.02 -5.48
CA MET A 46 -6.49 8.32 -6.08
C MET A 46 -7.83 8.90 -5.64
N SER A 47 -7.83 9.93 -4.78
CA SER A 47 -9.08 10.52 -4.29
C SER A 47 -9.72 11.42 -5.35
N PRO A 48 -11.07 11.55 -5.35
CA PRO A 48 -11.75 12.45 -6.28
C PRO A 48 -11.32 13.92 -6.18
N TRP A 49 -10.83 14.32 -5.00
CA TRP A 49 -10.27 15.65 -4.79
C TRP A 49 -8.97 15.84 -5.59
N ALA A 50 -8.10 14.82 -5.63
CA ALA A 50 -6.88 14.87 -6.41
C ALA A 50 -7.18 14.85 -7.91
N SER A 51 -8.12 14.03 -8.38
CA SER A 51 -8.52 14.03 -9.78
C SER A 51 -9.08 15.39 -10.23
N ALA A 52 -9.88 16.04 -9.40
CA ALA A 52 -10.42 17.37 -9.69
C ALA A 52 -9.35 18.50 -9.65
N THR A 53 -8.35 18.39 -8.77
CA THR A 53 -7.39 19.48 -8.51
C THR A 53 -6.07 19.31 -9.28
N LEU A 54 -5.52 18.09 -9.27
CA LEU A 54 -4.25 17.74 -9.90
C LEU A 54 -4.45 17.24 -11.34
N GLY A 55 -5.55 16.54 -11.62
CA GLY A 55 -5.85 15.97 -12.93
C GLY A 55 -5.72 16.97 -14.09
N PRO A 56 -6.36 18.16 -14.04
CA PRO A 56 -6.21 19.16 -15.11
C PRO A 56 -4.78 19.64 -15.32
N VAL A 57 -4.02 19.82 -14.23
CA VAL A 57 -2.62 20.27 -14.27
C VAL A 57 -1.74 19.18 -14.90
N LEU A 58 -1.90 17.93 -14.46
CA LEU A 58 -1.15 16.80 -14.98
C LEU A 58 -1.50 16.52 -16.45
N HIS A 59 -2.76 16.63 -16.83
CA HIS A 59 -3.18 16.53 -18.23
C HIS A 59 -2.56 17.65 -19.08
N GLY A 60 -2.40 18.86 -18.56
CA GLY A 60 -1.70 19.95 -19.25
C GLY A 60 -0.23 19.61 -19.59
N VAL A 61 0.46 18.87 -18.71
CA VAL A 61 1.87 18.49 -18.88
C VAL A 61 2.04 17.21 -19.69
N PHE A 62 1.31 16.16 -19.33
CA PHE A 62 1.47 14.82 -19.90
C PHE A 62 0.55 14.54 -21.09
N ARG A 63 -0.47 15.38 -21.31
CA ARG A 63 -1.55 15.18 -22.31
C ARG A 63 -2.34 13.89 -22.10
N ARG A 64 -2.36 13.39 -20.85
CA ARG A 64 -3.07 12.18 -20.42
C ARG A 64 -3.87 12.45 -19.16
N TRP A 65 -5.07 11.89 -19.07
CA TRP A 65 -5.91 11.98 -17.87
C TRP A 65 -5.57 10.88 -16.87
N ASN A 66 -5.97 11.04 -15.61
CA ASN A 66 -5.81 10.05 -14.53
C ASN A 66 -4.34 9.69 -14.23
N VAL A 67 -3.41 10.61 -14.47
CA VAL A 67 -1.98 10.40 -14.20
C VAL A 67 -1.72 10.37 -12.69
N GLU A 68 -2.48 11.15 -11.93
CA GLU A 68 -2.54 11.11 -10.46
C GLU A 68 -2.87 9.71 -9.95
N ASP A 69 -3.86 9.04 -10.56
CA ASP A 69 -4.22 7.67 -10.21
C ASP A 69 -3.07 6.72 -10.52
N LEU A 70 -2.46 6.80 -11.71
CA LEU A 70 -1.29 5.97 -12.05
C LEU A 70 -0.17 6.14 -11.01
N LEU A 71 0.13 7.38 -10.62
CA LEU A 71 1.12 7.67 -9.58
C LEU A 71 0.69 7.09 -8.23
N GLY A 72 -0.59 7.17 -7.88
CA GLY A 72 -1.15 6.55 -6.67
C GLY A 72 -0.98 5.02 -6.66
N HIS A 73 -1.25 4.35 -7.77
CA HIS A 73 -1.04 2.92 -7.94
C HIS A 73 0.44 2.53 -7.80
N ILE A 74 1.34 3.31 -8.39
CA ILE A 74 2.80 3.13 -8.23
C ILE A 74 3.19 3.33 -6.76
N CYS A 75 2.67 4.36 -6.09
CA CYS A 75 2.89 4.57 -4.66
C CYS A 75 2.45 3.35 -3.85
N LEU A 76 1.29 2.76 -4.16
CA LEU A 76 0.80 1.56 -3.47
C LEU A 76 1.73 0.36 -3.70
N ILE A 77 2.18 0.12 -4.93
CA ILE A 77 3.15 -0.94 -5.27
C ILE A 77 4.45 -0.77 -4.46
N VAL A 78 4.99 0.44 -4.42
CA VAL A 78 6.22 0.74 -3.66
C VAL A 78 5.97 0.63 -2.15
N ALA A 79 4.77 0.97 -1.67
CA ALA A 79 4.40 0.79 -0.27
C ALA A 79 4.43 -0.68 0.15
N VAL A 80 3.82 -1.57 -0.64
CA VAL A 80 3.83 -3.01 -0.37
C VAL A 80 5.26 -3.56 -0.43
N THR A 81 6.05 -3.06 -1.38
CA THR A 81 7.48 -3.39 -1.48
C THR A 81 8.26 -2.98 -0.23
N ALA A 82 7.99 -1.79 0.32
CA ALA A 82 8.63 -1.29 1.53
C ALA A 82 8.31 -2.16 2.76
N ILE A 83 7.07 -2.66 2.90
CA ILE A 83 6.72 -3.56 4.02
C ILE A 83 7.32 -4.96 3.85
N ILE A 84 7.45 -5.47 2.61
CA ILE A 84 8.19 -6.71 2.33
C ILE A 84 9.65 -6.55 2.75
N HIS A 85 10.30 -5.47 2.31
CA HIS A 85 11.69 -5.19 2.67
C HIS A 85 11.86 -5.03 4.18
N HIS A 86 10.96 -4.32 4.85
CA HIS A 86 10.93 -4.18 6.32
C HIS A 86 10.80 -5.53 7.02
N GLY A 87 9.94 -6.42 6.52
CA GLY A 87 9.78 -7.76 7.06
C GLY A 87 11.02 -8.63 6.86
N LEU A 88 11.58 -8.63 5.65
CA LEU A 88 12.80 -9.39 5.34
C LEU A 88 14.01 -8.90 6.14
N ALA A 89 14.12 -7.60 6.40
CA ALA A 89 15.22 -7.04 7.20
C ALA A 89 15.28 -7.61 8.63
N ARG A 90 14.16 -8.13 9.17
CA ARG A 90 14.11 -8.74 10.50
C ARG A 90 14.55 -10.20 10.54
N LEU A 91 14.85 -10.79 9.38
CA LEU A 91 15.35 -12.16 9.27
C LEU A 91 16.89 -12.13 9.20
N ASP A 92 17.56 -13.03 9.92
CA ASP A 92 19.01 -12.98 10.20
C ASP A 92 19.91 -13.23 8.97
N HIS A 93 19.37 -13.83 7.91
CA HIS A 93 20.15 -14.35 6.77
C HIS A 93 20.29 -13.35 5.61
N GLU A 94 20.94 -12.21 5.88
CA GLU A 94 20.92 -11.00 5.02
C GLU A 94 21.26 -11.25 3.53
N ARG A 95 22.24 -12.13 3.22
CA ARG A 95 22.61 -12.48 1.83
C ARG A 95 21.54 -13.29 1.09
N GLN A 96 20.95 -14.28 1.76
CA GLN A 96 19.89 -15.11 1.18
C GLN A 96 18.61 -14.30 0.97
N LEU A 97 18.27 -13.44 1.93
CA LEU A 97 17.09 -12.59 1.88
C LEU A 97 17.17 -11.55 0.78
N ARG A 98 18.35 -10.93 0.56
CA ARG A 98 18.59 -10.06 -0.59
C ARG A 98 18.39 -10.77 -1.92
N ARG A 99 18.80 -12.04 -2.03
CA ARG A 99 18.56 -12.85 -3.26
C ARG A 99 17.08 -13.15 -3.45
N LEU A 100 16.36 -13.48 -2.37
CA LEU A 100 14.92 -13.71 -2.41
C LEU A 100 14.16 -12.46 -2.82
N PHE A 101 14.49 -11.30 -2.23
CA PHE A 101 13.92 -10.00 -2.57
C PHE A 101 14.15 -9.66 -4.04
N ARG A 102 15.40 -9.78 -4.52
CA ARG A 102 15.71 -9.57 -5.94
C ARG A 102 14.83 -10.43 -6.86
N ARG A 103 14.75 -11.73 -6.56
CA ARG A 103 14.05 -12.69 -7.42
C ARG A 103 12.52 -12.54 -7.40
N HIS A 104 11.93 -12.30 -6.23
CA HIS A 104 10.48 -12.32 -6.04
C HIS A 104 9.85 -10.93 -5.92
N VAL A 105 10.64 -9.86 -5.90
CA VAL A 105 10.11 -8.50 -5.78
C VAL A 105 10.72 -7.63 -6.86
N GLU A 106 12.05 -7.50 -6.89
CA GLU A 106 12.70 -6.59 -7.84
C GLU A 106 12.47 -6.98 -9.30
N ILE A 107 12.60 -8.27 -9.65
CA ILE A 107 12.37 -8.74 -11.03
C ILE A 107 10.90 -8.54 -11.46
N PRO A 108 9.88 -8.98 -10.69
CA PRO A 108 8.49 -8.68 -11.00
C PRO A 108 8.20 -7.19 -11.17
N LEU A 109 8.77 -6.32 -10.32
CA LEU A 109 8.57 -4.87 -10.42
C LEU A 109 9.27 -4.25 -11.63
N ARG A 110 10.48 -4.71 -11.95
CA ARG A 110 11.28 -4.22 -13.08
C ARG A 110 10.55 -4.38 -14.41
N TRP A 111 9.71 -5.42 -14.53
CA TRP A 111 8.90 -5.64 -15.72
C TRP A 111 7.45 -5.17 -15.55
N GLY A 112 6.88 -5.38 -14.37
CA GLY A 112 5.49 -5.04 -14.06
C GLY A 112 5.20 -3.55 -14.08
N ILE A 113 6.10 -2.70 -13.55
CA ILE A 113 5.89 -1.24 -13.55
C ILE A 113 5.96 -0.67 -14.98
N PRO A 114 6.98 -0.96 -15.81
CA PRO A 114 6.98 -0.49 -17.19
C PRO A 114 5.79 -1.02 -18.00
N LEU A 115 5.41 -2.28 -17.81
CA LEU A 115 4.23 -2.84 -18.46
C LEU A 115 2.95 -2.10 -18.04
N LEU A 116 2.77 -1.83 -16.74
CA LEU A 116 1.65 -1.06 -16.20
C LEU A 116 1.56 0.33 -16.82
N VAL A 117 2.69 1.04 -16.90
CA VAL A 117 2.76 2.36 -17.53
C VAL A 117 2.46 2.26 -19.03
N ALA A 118 2.99 1.25 -19.72
CA ALA A 118 2.74 1.07 -21.15
C ALA A 118 1.26 0.84 -21.45
N VAL A 119 0.60 -0.07 -20.72
CA VAL A 119 -0.84 -0.33 -20.93
C VAL A 119 -1.71 0.86 -20.56
N PHE A 120 -1.34 1.65 -19.54
CA PHE A 120 -2.01 2.92 -19.22
C PHE A 120 -1.91 3.92 -20.38
N VAL A 121 -0.71 4.10 -20.94
CA VAL A 121 -0.45 5.00 -22.07
C VAL A 121 -1.11 4.49 -23.36
N ILE A 122 -1.32 3.19 -23.53
CA ILE A 122 -2.02 2.67 -24.71
C ILE A 122 -3.54 2.75 -24.53
N ALA A 123 -4.05 2.56 -23.31
CA ALA A 123 -5.48 2.65 -23.01
C ALA A 123 -6.04 4.04 -23.30
N ASP A 124 -5.28 5.09 -22.97
CA ASP A 124 -5.63 6.50 -23.27
C ASP A 124 -7.06 6.86 -22.85
N GLU A 125 -7.46 6.42 -21.66
CA GLU A 125 -8.80 6.65 -21.15
C GLU A 125 -9.08 8.15 -20.91
N GLY A 126 -10.35 8.51 -21.05
CA GLY A 126 -10.84 9.86 -20.78
C GLY A 126 -10.74 10.23 -19.31
N TYR A 127 -11.17 11.45 -18.98
CA TYR A 127 -11.18 11.91 -17.59
C TYR A 127 -12.16 11.08 -16.74
N HIS A 128 -11.67 10.52 -15.64
CA HIS A 128 -12.47 9.90 -14.60
C HIS A 128 -12.28 10.64 -13.27
N PRO A 129 -13.38 11.04 -12.59
CA PRO A 129 -13.28 11.67 -11.27
C PRO A 129 -12.92 10.68 -10.15
N ASP A 130 -13.09 9.37 -10.40
CA ASP A 130 -12.58 8.27 -9.59
C ASP A 130 -12.37 7.10 -10.56
N LEU A 131 -11.17 6.51 -10.55
CA LEU A 131 -10.84 5.41 -11.46
C LEU A 131 -11.46 4.08 -10.99
N PHE A 132 -11.86 3.96 -9.73
CA PHE A 132 -12.46 2.73 -9.22
C PHE A 132 -13.82 2.35 -9.85
N PRO A 133 -14.79 3.26 -10.03
CA PRO A 133 -16.01 2.97 -10.79
C PRO A 133 -15.79 2.87 -12.31
N ALA A 134 -14.61 3.20 -12.82
CA ALA A 134 -14.36 3.20 -14.26
C ALA A 134 -14.42 1.76 -14.81
N HIS A 135 -15.45 1.47 -15.58
CA HIS A 135 -15.61 0.18 -16.24
C HIS A 135 -14.57 0.00 -17.35
N VAL A 136 -14.26 -1.26 -17.67
CA VAL A 136 -13.42 -1.57 -18.84
C VAL A 136 -14.16 -1.13 -20.11
N SER A 137 -13.69 -0.04 -20.71
CA SER A 137 -14.16 0.53 -21.99
C SER A 137 -13.35 0.00 -23.17
N THR A 138 -12.08 -0.34 -22.94
CA THR A 138 -11.14 -0.83 -23.94
C THR A 138 -10.37 -2.06 -23.46
N VAL A 139 -9.91 -2.91 -24.38
CA VAL A 139 -9.08 -4.09 -24.06
C VAL A 139 -7.81 -3.68 -23.29
N TRP A 140 -7.25 -2.52 -23.61
CA TRP A 140 -6.04 -2.00 -22.96
C TRP A 140 -6.30 -1.51 -21.54
N PHE A 141 -7.48 -0.95 -21.26
CA PHE A 141 -7.86 -0.59 -19.90
C PHE A 141 -8.16 -1.81 -19.04
N GLY A 142 -8.75 -2.87 -19.61
CA GLY A 142 -8.83 -4.19 -18.94
C GLY A 142 -7.45 -4.75 -18.64
N ALA A 143 -6.54 -4.72 -19.64
CA ALA A 143 -5.15 -5.14 -19.44
C ALA A 143 -4.44 -4.34 -18.34
N TYR A 144 -4.71 -3.03 -18.21
CA TYR A 144 -4.22 -2.19 -17.12
C TYR A 144 -4.65 -2.73 -15.75
N TRP A 145 -5.95 -2.99 -15.56
CA TRP A 145 -6.46 -3.55 -14.30
C TRP A 145 -5.92 -4.93 -14.00
N LEU A 146 -5.78 -5.80 -15.01
CA LEU A 146 -5.21 -7.14 -14.84
C LEU A 146 -3.72 -7.10 -14.45
N VAL A 147 -2.92 -6.22 -15.07
CA VAL A 147 -1.49 -6.06 -14.74
C VAL A 147 -1.34 -5.49 -13.34
N LEU A 148 -2.07 -4.41 -13.03
CA LEU A 148 -2.07 -3.77 -11.71
C LEU A 148 -2.50 -4.76 -10.63
N GLY A 149 -3.65 -5.40 -10.85
CA GLY A 149 -4.26 -6.28 -9.88
C GLY A 149 -3.46 -7.55 -9.65
N GLY A 150 -2.97 -8.18 -10.72
CA GLY A 150 -2.07 -9.32 -10.64
C GLY A 150 -0.79 -9.00 -9.86
N LEU A 151 -0.18 -7.84 -10.12
CA LEU A 151 1.03 -7.42 -9.42
C LEU A 151 0.77 -7.13 -7.93
N LEU A 152 -0.29 -6.40 -7.59
CA LEU A 152 -0.63 -6.09 -6.20
C LEU A 152 -1.02 -7.34 -5.40
N ILE A 153 -1.86 -8.22 -5.97
CA ILE A 153 -2.24 -9.49 -5.32
C ILE A 153 -0.99 -10.34 -5.08
N TYR A 154 -0.10 -10.44 -6.06
CA TYR A 154 1.17 -11.15 -5.92
C TYR A 154 2.03 -10.56 -4.78
N LEU A 155 2.22 -9.25 -4.75
CA LEU A 155 3.04 -8.57 -3.74
C LEU A 155 2.43 -8.67 -2.34
N PHE A 156 1.12 -8.46 -2.18
CA PHE A 156 0.46 -8.63 -0.89
C PHE A 156 0.52 -10.09 -0.41
N SER A 157 0.37 -11.05 -1.32
CA SER A 157 0.53 -12.47 -0.99
C SER A 157 1.96 -12.78 -0.54
N TYR A 158 2.96 -12.21 -1.20
CA TYR A 158 4.36 -12.37 -0.81
C TYR A 158 4.66 -11.69 0.53
N ALA A 159 4.15 -10.48 0.75
CA ALA A 159 4.20 -9.80 2.05
C ALA A 159 3.58 -10.69 3.14
N GLY A 160 2.42 -11.27 2.87
CA GLY A 160 1.76 -12.22 3.76
C GLY A 160 2.64 -13.42 4.11
N ARG A 161 3.33 -14.02 3.13
CA ARG A 161 4.28 -15.11 3.36
C ARG A 161 5.43 -14.68 4.28
N VAL A 162 6.04 -13.52 4.04
CA VAL A 162 7.10 -12.98 4.91
C VAL A 162 6.60 -12.75 6.33
N MET A 163 5.40 -12.17 6.47
CA MET A 163 4.78 -11.92 7.76
C MET A 163 4.45 -13.23 8.51
N LEU A 164 3.97 -14.27 7.81
CA LEU A 164 3.74 -15.59 8.41
C LEU A 164 5.03 -16.24 8.95
N ILE A 165 6.18 -16.00 8.31
CA ILE A 165 7.47 -16.45 8.83
C ILE A 165 7.81 -15.69 10.12
N LEU A 166 7.65 -14.35 10.13
CA LEU A 166 7.89 -13.52 11.31
C LEU A 166 6.94 -13.83 12.48
N ARG A 167 5.73 -14.32 12.17
CA ARG A 167 4.70 -14.69 13.17
C ARG A 167 5.19 -15.75 14.17
N LYS A 168 6.23 -16.52 13.83
CA LYS A 168 6.85 -17.52 14.71
C LYS A 168 7.51 -16.88 15.94
N ASP A 169 7.92 -15.62 15.86
CA ASP A 169 8.42 -14.87 17.01
C ASP A 169 7.25 -14.35 17.86
N ALA A 170 7.12 -14.88 19.09
CA ALA A 170 6.07 -14.51 20.03
C ALA A 170 6.06 -13.01 20.35
N ARG A 171 7.21 -12.34 20.32
CA ARG A 171 7.35 -10.91 20.65
C ARG A 171 6.69 -9.99 19.63
N SER A 172 6.56 -10.43 18.37
CA SER A 172 6.05 -9.60 17.26
C SER A 172 4.68 -10.03 16.75
N ARG A 173 4.13 -11.13 17.28
CA ARG A 173 2.93 -11.81 16.76
C ARG A 173 1.71 -10.90 16.60
N SER A 174 1.46 -9.98 17.55
CA SER A 174 0.31 -9.08 17.49
C SER A 174 0.41 -8.07 16.33
N THR A 175 1.56 -7.41 16.16
CA THR A 175 1.82 -6.50 15.03
C THR A 175 1.76 -7.24 13.70
N VAL A 176 2.36 -8.43 13.65
CA VAL A 176 2.38 -9.26 12.43
C VAL A 176 0.96 -9.68 12.02
N ASN A 177 0.09 -10.03 12.98
CA ASN A 177 -1.31 -10.34 12.67
C ASN A 177 -2.04 -9.13 12.08
N LEU A 178 -1.79 -7.92 12.57
CA LEU A 178 -2.38 -6.70 12.01
C LEU A 178 -1.92 -6.49 10.56
N TYR A 179 -0.63 -6.66 10.26
CA TYR A 179 -0.14 -6.55 8.89
C TYR A 179 -0.70 -7.62 7.96
N LEU A 180 -0.94 -8.84 8.46
CA LEU A 180 -1.60 -9.90 7.69
C LEU A 180 -3.05 -9.55 7.36
N ILE A 181 -3.80 -9.03 8.34
CA ILE A 181 -5.18 -8.56 8.12
C ILE A 181 -5.19 -7.41 7.13
N SER A 182 -4.28 -6.44 7.27
CA SER A 182 -4.14 -5.32 6.34
C SER A 182 -3.79 -5.76 4.92
N ALA A 183 -2.89 -6.74 4.76
CA ALA A 183 -2.57 -7.31 3.46
C ALA A 183 -3.78 -8.04 2.86
N ALA A 184 -4.58 -8.73 3.66
CA ALA A 184 -5.81 -9.38 3.21
C ALA A 184 -6.84 -8.35 2.70
N PHE A 185 -7.00 -7.22 3.40
CA PHE A 185 -7.82 -6.10 2.90
C PHE A 185 -7.28 -5.51 1.60
N GLY A 186 -5.95 -5.40 1.45
CA GLY A 186 -5.33 -4.97 0.19
C GLY A 186 -5.62 -5.93 -0.98
N ILE A 187 -5.55 -7.24 -0.74
CA ILE A 187 -5.94 -8.26 -1.72
C ILE A 187 -7.43 -8.14 -2.05
N ALA A 188 -8.30 -8.02 -1.04
CA ALA A 188 -9.74 -7.89 -1.23
C ALA A 188 -10.09 -6.64 -2.06
N ALA A 189 -9.52 -5.47 -1.72
CA ALA A 189 -9.73 -4.24 -2.47
C ALA A 189 -9.33 -4.42 -3.94
N THR A 190 -8.15 -4.99 -4.17
CA THR A 190 -7.62 -5.23 -5.52
C THR A 190 -8.48 -6.22 -6.31
N ALA A 191 -8.91 -7.31 -5.68
CA ALA A 191 -9.75 -8.32 -6.32
C ALA A 191 -11.14 -7.77 -6.66
N ILE A 192 -11.77 -7.05 -5.72
CA ILE A 192 -13.05 -6.36 -5.97
C ILE A 192 -12.87 -5.43 -7.15
N GLN A 193 -11.86 -4.54 -7.13
CA GLN A 193 -11.61 -3.57 -8.20
C GLN A 193 -11.50 -4.20 -9.58
N VAL A 194 -10.68 -5.26 -9.72
CA VAL A 194 -10.51 -5.95 -11.01
C VAL A 194 -11.82 -6.58 -11.45
N ILE A 195 -12.51 -7.29 -10.56
CA ILE A 195 -13.76 -7.98 -10.89
C ILE A 195 -14.85 -6.97 -11.29
N THR A 196 -14.98 -5.87 -10.55
CA THR A 196 -16.01 -4.85 -10.80
C THR A 196 -15.75 -4.08 -12.07
N ALA A 197 -14.47 -3.77 -12.38
CA ALA A 197 -14.10 -3.12 -13.62
C ALA A 197 -14.44 -3.98 -14.84
N GLU A 198 -14.14 -5.28 -14.79
CA GLU A 198 -14.40 -6.24 -15.89
C GLU A 198 -15.90 -6.57 -16.06
N LEU A 199 -16.66 -6.60 -14.95
CA LEU A 199 -18.11 -6.86 -14.99
C LEU A 199 -18.94 -5.59 -15.23
N GLY A 200 -18.32 -4.40 -15.27
CA GLY A 200 -19.02 -3.13 -15.41
C GLY A 200 -19.97 -2.81 -14.25
N ILE A 201 -19.68 -3.31 -13.04
CA ILE A 201 -20.50 -3.07 -11.85
C ILE A 201 -19.90 -1.90 -11.07
N ASP A 202 -20.68 -0.84 -10.85
CA ASP A 202 -20.25 0.27 -10.00
C ASP A 202 -20.31 -0.11 -8.52
N ILE A 203 -19.16 -0.48 -7.96
CA ILE A 203 -19.02 -0.75 -6.51
C ILE A 203 -17.81 -0.01 -5.92
N THR A 204 -17.87 1.31 -5.94
CA THR A 204 -16.79 2.20 -5.44
C THR A 204 -16.56 2.10 -3.92
N LEU A 205 -17.63 2.04 -3.11
CA LEU A 205 -17.53 2.10 -1.65
C LEU A 205 -16.80 0.89 -1.03
N PRO A 206 -17.06 -0.38 -1.40
CA PRO A 206 -16.35 -1.53 -0.84
C PRO A 206 -14.86 -1.57 -1.16
N VAL A 207 -14.45 -1.13 -2.36
CA VAL A 207 -13.03 -1.04 -2.74
C VAL A 207 -12.32 -0.06 -1.82
N TRP A 208 -12.86 1.16 -1.68
CA TRP A 208 -12.32 2.18 -0.79
C TRP A 208 -12.35 1.75 0.69
N LEU A 209 -13.42 1.10 1.14
CA LEU A 209 -13.51 0.60 2.51
C LEU A 209 -12.38 -0.40 2.80
N CYS A 210 -12.16 -1.37 1.91
CA CYS A 210 -11.07 -2.33 2.05
C CYS A 210 -9.70 -1.64 2.00
N ALA A 211 -9.47 -0.74 1.03
CA ALA A 211 -8.21 -0.01 0.90
C ALA A 211 -7.89 0.80 2.16
N CYS A 212 -8.88 1.55 2.68
CA CYS A 212 -8.76 2.37 3.88
C CYS A 212 -8.54 1.52 5.14
N LEU A 213 -9.27 0.43 5.33
CA LEU A 213 -9.05 -0.50 6.45
C LEU A 213 -7.65 -1.13 6.40
N GLY A 214 -7.20 -1.51 5.20
CA GLY A 214 -5.83 -1.97 4.97
C GLY A 214 -4.81 -0.94 5.43
N ALA A 215 -4.96 0.30 4.97
CA ALA A 215 -4.04 1.40 5.27
C ALA A 215 -4.02 1.78 6.76
N ILE A 216 -5.20 1.91 7.37
CA ILE A 216 -5.35 2.15 8.82
C ILE A 216 -4.69 1.02 9.61
N GLY A 217 -4.86 -0.24 9.21
CA GLY A 217 -4.26 -1.37 9.91
C GLY A 217 -2.73 -1.37 9.84
N PHE A 218 -2.13 -1.01 8.70
CA PHE A 218 -0.67 -0.84 8.59
C PHE A 218 -0.17 0.34 9.44
N ALA A 219 -0.89 1.47 9.40
CA ALA A 219 -0.60 2.66 10.20
C ALA A 219 -0.64 2.36 11.70
N TYR A 220 -1.74 1.74 12.17
CA TYR A 220 -1.93 1.37 13.57
C TYR A 220 -0.93 0.31 14.02
N GLY A 221 -0.72 -0.75 13.23
CA GLY A 221 0.24 -1.81 13.53
C GLY A 221 1.67 -1.29 13.71
N SER A 222 2.08 -0.34 12.86
CA SER A 222 3.41 0.26 12.95
C SER A 222 3.54 1.21 14.15
N ALA A 223 2.52 2.03 14.43
CA ALA A 223 2.51 2.92 15.60
C ALA A 223 2.58 2.10 16.90
N ARG A 224 1.78 1.04 17.00
CA ARG A 224 1.82 0.11 18.14
C ARG A 224 3.18 -0.56 18.27
N SER A 225 3.78 -1.02 17.17
CA SER A 225 5.11 -1.62 17.18
C SER A 225 6.18 -0.64 17.69
N TRP A 226 6.06 0.64 17.34
CA TRP A 226 6.97 1.68 17.80
C TRP A 226 6.80 1.98 19.29
N HIS A 227 5.56 2.17 19.76
CA HIS A 227 5.29 2.37 21.19
C HIS A 227 5.83 1.23 22.06
N ALA A 228 5.65 -0.02 21.61
CA ALA A 228 6.18 -1.18 22.30
C ALA A 228 7.71 -1.15 22.40
N LYS A 229 8.43 -0.55 21.44
CA LYS A 229 9.89 -0.39 21.47
C LYS A 229 10.33 0.76 22.36
N VAL A 230 9.68 1.91 22.25
CA VAL A 230 10.01 3.09 23.08
C VAL A 230 9.82 2.78 24.57
N ALA A 231 8.81 1.99 24.93
CA ALA A 231 8.57 1.57 26.31
C ALA A 231 9.76 0.83 26.96
N TRP A 232 10.64 0.18 26.19
CA TRP A 232 11.87 -0.44 26.72
C TRP A 232 12.93 0.59 27.12
N PHE A 233 12.90 1.79 26.54
CA PHE A 233 13.89 2.84 26.76
C PHE A 233 13.47 3.87 27.82
N THR A 234 12.20 3.91 28.21
CA THR A 234 11.72 4.79 29.27
C THR A 234 12.02 4.16 30.64
N PRO A 235 12.86 4.76 31.49
CA PRO A 235 13.14 4.23 32.83
C PRO A 235 11.90 4.42 33.72
N GLY A 236 11.08 3.37 33.83
CA GLY A 236 9.90 3.39 34.71
C GLY A 236 8.78 2.50 34.19
N ILE A 237 8.86 1.21 34.50
CA ILE A 237 7.81 0.18 34.76
C ILE A 237 8.52 -1.19 34.74
N HIS A 238 9.64 -1.32 35.46
CA HIS A 238 10.27 -2.60 35.83
C HIS A 238 10.66 -2.51 37.32
N ARG A 239 9.70 -2.07 38.14
CA ARG A 239 9.71 -2.26 39.59
C ARG A 239 8.41 -2.98 39.95
N SER A 240 8.53 -4.00 40.81
CA SER A 240 7.57 -5.05 41.20
C SER A 240 7.40 -6.15 40.14
N SER A 241 7.78 -7.41 40.36
CA SER A 241 7.92 -8.17 41.62
C SER A 241 8.98 -9.27 41.49
N TRP A 242 9.92 -9.28 42.43
CA TRP A 242 10.58 -10.50 42.89
C TRP A 242 9.65 -11.22 43.86
#